data_AF-A0A350RF87-F1
#
_entry.id   AF-A0A350RF87-F1
#
_cell.length_a   1.000
_cell.length_b   1.000
_cell.length_c   1.000
_cell.angle_alpha   90.00
_cell.angle_beta   90.00
_cell.angle_gamma   90.00
#
_symmetry.space_group_name_H-M   'P 1'
#
loop_
_entity.id
_entity.type
_entity.pdbx_description
1 polymer ?
#
loop_
_entity_poly.entity_id
_entity_poly.type
_entity_poly.pdbx_seq_one_letter_code
_entity_poly.pdbx_strand_id
1 'polypeptide(L)'
;GAEAPHSTFFTGDRDDPASVEALLDVIALVMANPGSNNVHLRNGAITVMMNPDHSEVIKRAGLSRQDVQAELASRATISVGTMRRISPTFYSQTLQDDAVDSNSEAADDDLIHILKDPNRILVLQAGGSGLYTMVMPSWCAGPHQNAIVHQGIDLDQACEIPGMNDLTS
;
A
#
# COMPACT_ATOMS: atom_id res chain seq x y z
N GLY A 1 10.41 -7.64 5.25
CA GLY A 1 11.07 -7.64 3.93
C GLY A 1 10.11 -7.11 2.89
N ALA A 2 10.59 -6.37 1.90
CA ALA A 2 9.76 -5.77 0.87
C ALA A 2 10.24 -6.15 -0.53
N GLU A 3 9.32 -6.08 -1.49
CA GLU A 3 9.66 -6.10 -2.91
C GLU A 3 10.55 -4.91 -3.28
N ALA A 4 11.14 -4.96 -4.47
CA ALA A 4 11.80 -3.79 -5.01
C ALA A 4 10.76 -2.64 -5.15
N PRO A 5 11.12 -1.40 -4.81
CA PRO A 5 10.18 -0.29 -4.97
C PRO A 5 9.78 -0.07 -6.43
N HIS A 6 8.50 0.18 -6.65
CA HIS A 6 7.94 0.49 -7.95
C HIS A 6 7.68 1.99 -8.09
N SER A 7 8.27 2.60 -9.11
CA SER A 7 7.99 3.98 -9.47
C SER A 7 6.61 4.09 -10.11
N THR A 8 5.81 5.01 -9.59
CA THR A 8 4.53 5.45 -10.15
C THR A 8 4.73 6.83 -10.74
N PHE A 9 4.62 6.96 -12.06
CA PHE A 9 4.78 8.22 -12.78
C PHE A 9 3.44 8.93 -12.92
N PHE A 10 3.40 10.23 -12.63
CA PHE A 10 2.21 11.05 -12.78
C PHE A 10 2.58 12.49 -13.16
N THR A 11 1.82 13.09 -14.09
CA THR A 11 2.03 14.45 -14.61
C THR A 11 0.73 15.28 -14.61
N GLY A 12 -0.24 14.94 -13.76
CA GLY A 12 -1.51 15.66 -13.72
C GLY A 12 -1.36 17.11 -13.26
N ASP A 13 -2.31 17.94 -13.66
CA ASP A 13 -2.36 19.35 -13.29
C ASP A 13 -2.93 19.49 -11.87
N ARG A 14 -2.17 20.12 -10.98
CA ARG A 14 -2.60 20.40 -9.61
C ARG A 14 -3.84 21.31 -9.51
N ASP A 15 -4.19 22.01 -10.58
CA ASP A 15 -5.33 22.93 -10.65
C ASP A 15 -6.56 22.25 -11.30
N ASP A 16 -6.43 21.02 -11.81
CA ASP A 16 -7.53 20.19 -12.30
C ASP A 16 -8.06 19.26 -11.18
N PRO A 17 -9.33 19.40 -10.76
CA PRO A 17 -9.92 18.52 -9.74
C PRO A 17 -9.96 17.04 -10.15
N ALA A 18 -9.88 16.70 -11.44
CA ALA A 18 -9.80 15.31 -11.90
C ALA A 18 -8.41 14.66 -11.67
N SER A 19 -7.38 15.45 -11.39
CA SER A 19 -6.01 14.94 -11.19
C SER A 19 -5.88 14.02 -9.99
N VAL A 20 -6.71 14.19 -8.95
CA VAL A 20 -6.69 13.30 -7.78
C VAL A 20 -7.10 11.88 -8.15
N GLU A 21 -8.12 11.74 -9.00
CA GLU A 21 -8.62 10.44 -9.46
C GLU A 21 -7.54 9.71 -10.26
N ALA A 22 -6.95 10.41 -11.23
CA ALA A 22 -5.89 9.85 -12.08
C ALA A 22 -4.64 9.46 -11.26
N LEU A 23 -4.28 10.25 -10.23
CA LEU A 23 -3.18 9.92 -9.32
C LEU A 23 -3.48 8.67 -8.49
N LEU A 24 -4.68 8.57 -7.90
CA LEU A 24 -5.10 7.41 -7.12
C LEU A 24 -5.18 6.15 -7.99
N ASP A 25 -5.70 6.26 -9.21
CA ASP A 25 -5.81 5.16 -10.15
C ASP A 25 -4.43 4.61 -10.54
N VAL A 26 -3.48 5.47 -10.91
CA VAL A 26 -2.15 4.99 -11.30
C VAL A 26 -1.40 4.35 -10.14
N ILE A 27 -1.55 4.86 -8.91
CA ILE A 27 -0.98 4.23 -7.72
C ILE A 27 -1.64 2.87 -7.48
N ALA A 28 -2.97 2.78 -7.52
CA ALA A 28 -3.70 1.55 -7.30
C ALA A 28 -3.37 0.47 -8.34
N LEU A 29 -3.20 0.85 -9.62
CA LEU A 29 -2.74 -0.05 -10.68
C LEU A 29 -1.33 -0.59 -10.43
N VAL A 30 -0.42 0.26 -9.92
CA VAL A 30 0.93 -0.19 -9.54
C VAL A 30 0.87 -1.13 -8.33
N MET A 31 0.03 -0.83 -7.33
CA MET A 31 -0.19 -1.72 -6.19
C MET A 31 -0.71 -3.10 -6.65
N ALA A 32 -1.60 -3.12 -7.65
CA ALA A 32 -2.20 -4.32 -8.22
C ALA A 32 -1.39 -4.94 -9.38
N ASN A 33 -0.11 -4.58 -9.50
CA ASN A 33 0.78 -5.19 -10.50
C ASN A 33 0.76 -6.74 -10.35
N PRO A 34 0.47 -7.50 -11.43
CA PRO A 34 0.42 -8.96 -11.41
C PRO A 34 1.67 -9.67 -10.85
N GLY A 35 2.83 -9.01 -10.85
CA GLY A 35 4.06 -9.55 -10.25
C GLY A 35 4.18 -9.33 -8.74
N SER A 36 3.24 -8.59 -8.12
CA SER A 36 3.29 -8.28 -6.69
C SER A 36 2.80 -9.43 -5.83
N ASN A 37 3.46 -9.64 -4.70
CA ASN A 37 3.08 -10.58 -3.67
C ASN A 37 1.67 -10.33 -3.12
N ASN A 38 1.24 -9.07 -3.06
CA ASN A 38 -0.09 -8.71 -2.58
C ASN A 38 -1.21 -9.17 -3.52
N VAL A 39 -0.97 -9.28 -4.83
CA VAL A 39 -1.92 -9.86 -5.79
C VAL A 39 -2.18 -11.35 -5.49
N HIS A 40 -1.19 -12.08 -5.00
CA HIS A 40 -1.30 -13.52 -4.75
C HIS A 40 -1.70 -13.88 -3.32
N LEU A 41 -1.13 -13.19 -2.32
CA LEU A 41 -1.28 -13.57 -0.90
C LEU A 41 -2.15 -12.61 -0.08
N ARG A 42 -2.31 -11.37 -0.53
CA ARG A 42 -3.27 -10.35 -0.01
C ARG A 42 -3.16 -9.93 1.47
N ASN A 43 -2.28 -10.54 2.25
CA ASN A 43 -2.12 -10.26 3.69
C ASN A 43 -0.93 -9.34 4.02
N GLY A 44 -0.09 -9.05 3.03
CA GLY A 44 1.06 -8.17 3.18
C GLY A 44 0.66 -6.71 3.35
N ALA A 45 1.54 -5.93 3.96
CA ALA A 45 1.46 -4.47 3.94
C ALA A 45 1.94 -3.89 2.59
N ILE A 46 1.45 -2.69 2.25
CA ILE A 46 1.92 -1.89 1.11
C ILE A 46 2.26 -0.49 1.62
N THR A 47 3.48 -0.04 1.38
CA THR A 47 3.90 1.34 1.67
C THR A 47 3.78 2.18 0.41
N VAL A 48 3.08 3.31 0.51
CA VAL A 48 2.95 4.32 -0.53
C VAL A 48 3.65 5.59 -0.06
N MET A 49 4.73 5.93 -0.75
CA MET A 49 5.55 7.10 -0.45
C MET A 49 5.34 8.16 -1.53
N MET A 50 4.49 9.13 -1.22
CA MET A 50 4.18 10.24 -2.12
C MET A 50 5.25 11.32 -2.01
N ASN A 51 5.54 11.97 -3.13
CA ASN A 51 6.31 13.20 -3.12
C ASN A 51 5.43 14.40 -2.67
N PRO A 52 6.03 15.56 -2.34
CA PRO A 52 5.26 16.72 -1.89
C PRO A 52 4.23 17.24 -2.90
N ASP A 53 4.49 17.14 -4.21
CA ASP A 53 3.57 17.64 -5.24
C ASP A 53 2.31 16.77 -5.32
N HIS A 54 2.47 15.45 -5.27
CA HIS A 54 1.38 14.48 -5.26
C HIS A 54 0.57 14.57 -3.94
N SER A 55 1.24 14.78 -2.81
CA SER A 55 0.55 15.05 -1.54
C SER A 55 -0.29 16.34 -1.58
N GLU A 56 0.18 17.37 -2.30
CA GLU A 56 -0.57 18.62 -2.46
C GLU A 56 -1.81 18.42 -3.35
N VAL A 57 -1.74 17.59 -4.40
CA VAL A 57 -2.92 17.18 -5.19
C VAL A 57 -3.99 16.54 -4.28
N ILE A 58 -3.58 15.60 -3.43
CA ILE A 58 -4.46 14.94 -2.45
C ILE A 58 -5.07 15.95 -1.47
N LYS A 59 -4.24 16.84 -0.91
CA LYS A 59 -4.68 17.85 0.07
C LYS A 59 -5.69 18.83 -0.53
N ARG A 60 -5.49 19.25 -1.78
CA ARG A 60 -6.40 20.17 -2.50
C ARG A 60 -7.76 19.53 -2.80
N ALA A 61 -7.77 18.22 -3.05
CA ALA A 61 -9.00 17.45 -3.15
C ALA A 61 -9.72 17.27 -1.80
N GLY A 62 -9.13 17.72 -0.70
CA GLY A 62 -9.73 17.64 0.64
C GLY A 62 -9.62 16.26 1.28
N LEU A 63 -8.79 15.36 0.73
CA LEU A 63 -8.64 14.00 1.24
C LEU A 63 -7.67 13.96 2.42
N SER A 64 -8.09 13.31 3.50
CA SER A 64 -7.21 12.92 4.59
C SER A 64 -6.36 11.71 4.20
N ARG A 65 -5.35 11.40 5.02
CA ARG A 65 -4.55 10.18 4.84
C ARG A 65 -5.41 8.91 4.86
N GLN A 66 -6.42 8.88 5.71
CA GLN A 66 -7.35 7.77 5.85
C GLN A 66 -8.24 7.62 4.61
N ASP A 67 -8.67 8.75 4.02
CA ASP A 67 -9.41 8.72 2.76
C ASP A 67 -8.55 8.15 1.64
N VAL A 68 -7.28 8.56 1.53
CA VAL A 68 -6.33 7.97 0.56
C VAL A 68 -6.16 6.47 0.76
N GLN A 69 -6.01 6.01 2.01
CA GLN A 69 -5.90 4.58 2.29
C GLN A 69 -7.16 3.82 1.84
N ALA A 70 -8.35 4.36 2.12
CA ALA A 70 -9.61 3.75 1.71
C ALA A 70 -9.77 3.71 0.18
N GLU A 71 -9.47 4.84 -0.49
CA GLU A 71 -9.52 4.95 -1.95
C GLU A 71 -8.58 3.95 -2.63
N LEU A 72 -7.33 3.87 -2.17
CA LEU A 72 -6.35 2.93 -2.73
C LEU A 72 -6.74 1.47 -2.48
N ALA A 73 -7.23 1.14 -1.28
CA ALA A 73 -7.70 -0.22 -0.98
C ALA A 73 -8.90 -0.64 -1.85
N SER A 74 -9.81 0.30 -2.12
CA SER A 74 -10.98 0.09 -2.97
C SER A 74 -10.58 -0.09 -4.44
N ARG A 75 -9.65 0.73 -4.95
CA ARG A 75 -9.24 0.73 -6.36
C ARG A 75 -8.27 -0.40 -6.71
N ALA A 76 -7.41 -0.80 -5.76
CA ALA A 76 -6.37 -1.80 -6.00
C ALA A 76 -6.99 -3.20 -6.12
N THR A 77 -7.32 -3.56 -7.36
CA THR A 77 -7.99 -4.80 -7.72
C THR A 77 -7.32 -5.45 -8.93
N ILE A 78 -7.51 -6.76 -9.05
CA ILE A 78 -7.13 -7.53 -10.23
C ILE A 78 -8.32 -8.36 -10.69
N SER A 79 -8.47 -8.54 -12.00
CA SER A 79 -9.59 -9.32 -12.54
C SER A 79 -9.41 -10.82 -12.29
N VAL A 80 -10.52 -11.52 -12.06
CA VAL A 80 -10.59 -12.98 -11.95
C VAL A 80 -9.95 -13.66 -13.15
N GLY A 81 -10.25 -13.20 -14.37
CA GLY A 81 -9.69 -13.76 -15.60
C GLY A 81 -8.16 -13.63 -15.67
N THR A 82 -7.62 -12.52 -15.15
CA THR A 82 -6.16 -12.35 -15.05
C THR A 82 -5.56 -13.28 -14.02
N MET A 83 -6.15 -13.38 -12.82
CA MET A 83 -5.66 -14.28 -11.77
C MET A 83 -5.69 -15.75 -12.18
N ARG A 84 -6.78 -16.19 -12.83
CA ARG A 84 -6.91 -17.56 -13.35
C ARG A 84 -5.81 -17.88 -14.37
N ARG A 85 -5.45 -16.90 -15.21
CA ARG A 85 -4.41 -17.04 -16.24
C ARG A 85 -2.99 -17.11 -15.65
N ILE A 86 -2.67 -16.24 -14.67
CA ILE A 86 -1.29 -16.11 -14.17
C ILE A 86 -1.00 -16.99 -12.95
N SER A 87 -2.03 -17.38 -12.19
CA SER A 87 -1.86 -18.05 -10.90
C SER A 87 -3.10 -18.90 -10.53
N PRO A 88 -3.41 -19.96 -11.30
CA PRO A 88 -4.62 -20.75 -11.11
C PRO A 88 -4.73 -21.38 -9.72
N THR A 89 -3.60 -21.80 -9.11
CA THR A 89 -3.58 -22.34 -7.74
C THR A 89 -3.99 -21.30 -6.70
N PHE A 90 -3.42 -20.09 -6.76
CA PHE A 90 -3.74 -19.01 -5.82
C PHE A 90 -5.15 -18.47 -6.04
N TYR A 91 -5.65 -18.49 -7.28
CA TYR A 91 -7.05 -18.19 -7.57
C TYR A 91 -7.99 -19.15 -6.85
N SER A 92 -7.78 -20.46 -7.00
CA SER A 92 -8.63 -21.48 -6.33
C SER A 92 -8.60 -21.35 -4.80
N GLN A 93 -7.44 -21.04 -4.22
CA GLN A 93 -7.30 -20.77 -2.79
C GLN A 93 -8.03 -19.49 -2.36
N THR A 94 -7.94 -18.42 -3.17
CA THR A 94 -8.60 -17.15 -2.91
C THR A 94 -10.13 -17.30 -2.87
N LEU A 95 -10.72 -18.03 -3.81
CA LEU A 95 -12.16 -18.29 -3.81
C LEU A 95 -12.62 -19.08 -2.58
N GLN A 96 -11.79 -20.02 -2.13
CA GLN A 96 -12.08 -20.82 -0.94
C GLN A 96 -11.99 -19.99 0.35
N ASP A 97 -11.02 -19.09 0.43
CA ASP A 97 -10.83 -18.17 1.57
C ASP A 97 -11.94 -17.12 1.67
N ASP A 98 -12.41 -16.59 0.53
CA ASP A 98 -13.38 -15.49 0.48
C ASP A 98 -14.84 -15.98 0.61
N ALA A 99 -15.05 -17.28 0.87
CA ALA A 99 -16.37 -17.92 1.07
C ALA A 99 -17.40 -17.52 0.00
N VAL A 100 -16.95 -17.35 -1.24
CA VAL A 100 -17.84 -17.13 -2.39
C VAL A 100 -18.71 -18.37 -2.52
N ASP A 101 -20.02 -18.20 -2.56
CA ASP A 101 -20.99 -19.29 -2.71
C ASP A 101 -20.52 -20.20 -3.85
N SER A 102 -20.11 -21.41 -3.50
CA SER A 102 -19.40 -22.36 -4.38
C SER A 102 -20.22 -22.81 -5.59
N ASN A 103 -21.44 -22.27 -5.75
CA ASN A 103 -22.38 -22.56 -6.82
C ASN A 103 -22.41 -21.50 -7.95
N SER A 104 -21.78 -20.33 -7.80
CA SER A 104 -21.64 -19.36 -8.91
C SER A 104 -20.19 -19.26 -9.38
N GLU A 105 -19.93 -19.61 -10.64
CA GLU A 105 -18.62 -19.34 -11.25
C GLU A 105 -18.41 -17.83 -11.38
N ALA A 106 -17.34 -17.31 -10.77
CA ALA A 106 -16.95 -15.91 -10.90
C ALA A 106 -16.57 -15.60 -12.37
N ALA A 107 -17.15 -14.51 -12.90
CA ALA A 107 -16.90 -14.05 -14.25
C ALA A 107 -15.48 -13.48 -14.39
N ASP A 108 -14.92 -13.49 -15.60
CA ASP A 108 -13.54 -13.02 -15.84
C ASP A 108 -13.33 -11.56 -15.47
N ASP A 109 -14.38 -10.75 -15.58
CA ASP A 109 -14.37 -9.32 -15.30
C ASP A 109 -14.65 -8.99 -13.82
N ASP A 110 -14.98 -9.99 -13.00
CA ASP A 110 -15.12 -9.79 -11.56
C ASP A 110 -13.78 -9.37 -10.95
N LEU A 111 -13.82 -8.49 -9.96
CA LEU A 111 -12.65 -7.88 -9.35
C LEU A 111 -12.33 -8.50 -7.99
N ILE A 112 -11.04 -8.76 -7.78
CA ILE A 112 -10.48 -9.24 -6.51
C ILE A 112 -9.64 -8.13 -5.90
N HIS A 113 -9.95 -7.70 -4.68
CA HIS A 113 -9.10 -6.77 -3.94
C HIS A 113 -7.78 -7.44 -3.52
N ILE A 114 -6.67 -6.73 -3.75
CA ILE A 114 -5.32 -7.23 -3.44
C ILE A 114 -4.95 -7.15 -1.95
N LEU A 115 -5.87 -6.67 -1.12
CA LEU A 115 -5.74 -6.58 0.33
C LEU A 115 -7.00 -7.13 0.98
N LYS A 116 -6.82 -8.02 1.97
CA LYS A 116 -7.94 -8.47 2.82
C LYS A 116 -8.29 -7.45 3.91
N ASP A 117 -7.33 -6.63 4.30
CA ASP A 117 -7.46 -5.60 5.33
C ASP A 117 -6.98 -4.25 4.77
N PRO A 118 -7.87 -3.25 4.59
CA PRO A 118 -7.48 -1.95 4.05
C PRO A 118 -6.51 -1.18 4.95
N ASN A 119 -6.40 -1.52 6.24
CA ASN A 119 -5.46 -0.88 7.16
C ASN A 119 -3.99 -1.31 6.94
N ARG A 120 -3.74 -2.20 5.97
CA ARG A 120 -2.41 -2.67 5.58
C ARG A 120 -1.67 -1.71 4.66
N ILE A 121 -2.21 -0.52 4.40
CA ILE A 121 -1.56 0.51 3.59
C ILE A 121 -0.88 1.52 4.52
N LEU A 122 0.43 1.73 4.35
CA LEU A 122 1.16 2.81 5.02
C LEU A 122 1.37 3.96 4.02
N VAL A 123 0.71 5.10 4.24
CA VAL A 123 0.89 6.30 3.41
C VAL A 123 1.79 7.30 4.13
N LEU A 124 2.86 7.74 3.47
CA LEU A 124 3.77 8.78 3.96
C LEU A 124 4.24 9.71 2.83
N GLN A 125 4.67 10.91 3.21
CA GLN A 125 5.31 11.85 2.32
C GLN A 125 6.82 11.83 2.53
N ALA A 126 7.60 11.76 1.45
CA ALA A 126 9.06 11.91 1.49
C ALA A 126 9.62 12.33 0.12
N GLY A 127 10.92 12.62 0.08
CA GLY A 127 11.59 13.09 -1.12
C GLY A 127 11.38 14.58 -1.39
N GLY A 128 11.50 14.98 -2.66
CA GLY A 128 11.30 16.36 -3.12
C GLY A 128 10.28 16.42 -4.25
N SER A 129 10.01 17.62 -4.75
CA SER A 129 9.13 17.86 -5.91
C SER A 129 9.52 16.99 -7.12
N GLY A 130 8.52 16.59 -7.92
CA GLY A 130 8.74 15.80 -9.12
C GLY A 130 7.52 14.97 -9.55
N LEU A 131 7.79 13.95 -10.36
CA LEU A 131 6.78 13.17 -11.09
C LEU A 131 6.48 11.80 -10.50
N TYR A 132 7.11 11.45 -9.37
CA TYR A 132 7.17 10.06 -8.90
C TYR A 132 6.59 9.88 -7.49
N THR A 133 5.64 8.96 -7.39
CA THR A 133 5.28 8.25 -6.13
C THR A 133 5.97 6.90 -6.12
N MET A 134 6.37 6.42 -4.96
CA MET A 134 6.97 5.09 -4.81
C MET A 134 6.00 4.14 -4.09
N VAL A 135 5.80 2.94 -4.64
CA VAL A 135 4.96 1.88 -4.06
C VAL A 135 5.84 0.69 -3.70
N MET A 136 5.73 0.22 -2.45
CA MET A 136 6.55 -0.85 -1.90
C MET A 136 5.68 -1.90 -1.21
N PRO A 137 5.23 -2.93 -1.94
CA PRO A 137 4.57 -4.08 -1.33
C PRO A 137 5.55 -4.89 -0.47
N SER A 138 5.03 -5.54 0.56
CA SER A 138 5.82 -6.42 1.44
C SER A 138 5.73 -7.88 1.02
N TRP A 139 6.79 -8.66 1.30
CA TRP A 139 6.70 -10.12 1.21
C TRP A 139 5.89 -10.66 2.39
N CYS A 140 4.95 -11.59 2.19
CA CYS A 140 4.04 -11.99 3.29
C CYS A 140 3.77 -13.49 3.43
N ALA A 141 4.62 -14.35 2.85
CA ALA A 141 4.49 -15.80 2.95
C ALA A 141 4.75 -16.38 4.37
N GLY A 142 5.40 -15.62 5.25
CA GLY A 142 5.71 -16.04 6.63
C GLY A 142 4.61 -15.72 7.64
N PRO A 143 4.68 -16.28 8.86
CA PRO A 143 3.62 -16.17 9.88
C PRO A 143 3.33 -14.74 10.34
N HIS A 144 4.30 -13.83 10.23
CA HIS A 144 4.13 -12.43 10.60
C HIS A 144 3.55 -11.56 9.48
N GLN A 145 3.52 -12.08 8.24
CA GLN A 145 2.94 -11.42 7.06
C GLN A 145 3.47 -10.00 6.79
N ASN A 146 4.63 -9.64 7.37
CA ASN A 146 5.18 -8.28 7.38
C ASN A 146 4.12 -7.20 7.65
N ALA A 147 3.32 -7.44 8.70
CA ALA A 147 2.30 -6.51 9.18
C ALA A 147 2.89 -5.13 9.55
N ILE A 148 2.09 -4.07 9.38
CA ILE A 148 2.40 -2.75 9.92
C ILE A 148 2.30 -2.81 11.44
N VAL A 149 3.36 -2.39 12.13
CA VAL A 149 3.38 -2.23 13.58
C VAL A 149 3.70 -0.79 13.94
N HIS A 150 3.13 -0.32 15.04
CA HIS A 150 3.45 0.98 15.62
C HIS A 150 3.83 0.79 17.08
N GLN A 151 4.84 1.53 17.53
CA GLN A 151 5.30 1.51 18.92
C GLN A 151 5.59 2.95 19.33
N GLY A 152 5.07 3.37 20.49
CA GLY A 152 5.45 4.64 21.07
C GLY A 152 6.93 4.63 21.41
N ILE A 153 7.65 5.67 20.99
CA ILE A 153 9.06 5.87 21.36
C ILE A 153 9.06 6.72 22.62
N ASP A 154 9.61 6.19 23.71
CA ASP A 154 9.89 6.96 24.92
C ASP A 154 11.23 7.69 24.72
N LEU A 155 11.17 9.03 24.75
CA LEU A 155 12.32 9.90 24.53
C LEU A 155 12.97 10.37 25.83
N ASP A 156 12.35 10.08 26.99
CA ASP A 156 12.79 10.56 28.30
C ASP A 156 13.62 9.51 29.06
N GLN A 157 13.96 8.39 28.41
CA GLN A 157 14.91 7.39 28.92
C GLN A 157 16.35 7.91 28.77
N ALA A 158 16.81 8.71 29.72
CA ALA A 158 18.22 9.04 29.89
C ALA A 158 18.81 8.19 31.02
N CYS A 159 19.81 7.34 30.70
CA CYS A 159 20.69 6.79 31.73
C CYS A 159 21.79 7.82 32.02
N GLU A 160 22.06 8.11 33.30
CA GLU A 160 23.33 8.74 33.67
C GLU A 160 24.48 7.87 33.16
N ILE A 161 25.42 8.46 32.41
CA ILE A 161 26.65 7.76 32.02
C ILE A 161 27.54 7.73 33.27
N PRO A 162 27.83 6.55 33.86
CA PRO A 162 28.67 6.47 35.05
C PRO A 162 30.04 7.11 34.79
N GLY A 163 30.42 8.09 35.60
CA GLY A 163 31.71 8.80 35.52
C GLY A 163 31.69 10.16 34.80
N MET A 164 30.56 10.64 34.27
CA MET A 164 30.48 11.99 33.67
C MET A 164 30.18 13.12 34.68
N ASN A 165 29.67 12.81 35.88
CA ASN A 165 29.39 13.79 36.92
C ASN A 165 30.65 14.26 37.68
N ASP A 166 31.77 13.52 37.56
CA ASP A 166 33.03 13.84 38.25
C ASP A 166 33.92 14.83 37.47
N LEU A 167 33.54 15.21 36.24
CA LEU A 167 34.31 16.13 35.39
C LEU A 167 33.91 17.60 35.57
N THR A 168 32.89 17.89 36.40
CA THR A 168 32.38 19.25 36.64
C THR A 168 32.52 19.73 38.09
N SER A 169 33.31 19.04 38.93
CA SER A 169 33.63 19.47 40.31
C SER A 169 35.06 19.98 40.46
#